data_AF-A0A8T5ATN1-F1
#
_entry.id   AF-A0A8T5ATN1-F1
#
_cell.length_a   1.000
_cell.length_b   1.000
_cell.length_c   1.000
_cell.angle_alpha   90.00
_cell.angle_beta   90.00
_cell.angle_gamma   90.00
#
_symmetry.space_group_name_H-M   'P 1'
#
loop_
_entity.id
_entity.type
_entity.pdbx_description
1 polymer ?
#
loop_
_entity_poly.entity_id
_entity_poly.type
_entity_poly.pdbx_seq_one_letter_code
_entity_poly.pdbx_strand_id
1 'polypeptide(L)'
;RLSDKEIKPCDACLSCRKTGECRIKDDFQEIFDKMTKADGIILASPVYFGSATPQIMALIHRAGYVSGAKGRIFENKVGGPIVIARRAGQNFTFAQMLFFFLHQGMIVPGSTYWNIAFGRDKGDVLKDEEGLATARNFARKMVWLIKKIKGF
;
A
#
# COMPACT_ATOMS: atom_id res chain seq x y z
N ARG A 1 -1.76 -12.60 6.22
CA ARG A 1 -1.23 -11.21 6.19
C ARG A 1 -0.09 -11.16 5.18
N LEU A 2 0.42 -9.99 4.80
CA LEU A 2 1.58 -9.94 3.89
C LEU A 2 2.83 -10.59 4.51
N SER A 3 2.96 -10.55 5.84
CA SER A 3 4.04 -11.21 6.59
C SER A 3 4.09 -12.73 6.43
N ASP A 4 2.99 -13.35 6.01
CA ASP A 4 2.85 -14.81 5.94
C ASP A 4 2.98 -15.32 4.49
N LYS A 5 3.46 -14.45 3.59
CA LYS A 5 3.48 -14.64 2.14
C LYS A 5 4.90 -14.51 1.62
N GLU A 6 5.27 -15.34 0.65
CA GLU A 6 6.55 -15.25 -0.03
C GLU A 6 6.41 -14.34 -1.26
N ILE A 7 7.13 -13.21 -1.26
CA ILE A 7 7.18 -12.30 -2.40
C ILE A 7 8.64 -11.96 -2.66
N LYS A 8 9.17 -12.51 -3.75
CA LYS A 8 10.51 -12.20 -4.22
C LYS A 8 10.53 -10.79 -4.82
N PRO A 9 11.68 -10.07 -4.70
CA PRO A 9 11.81 -8.74 -5.24
C PRO A 9 11.64 -8.73 -6.76
N CYS A 10 11.21 -7.60 -7.30
CA CYS A 10 11.26 -7.37 -8.74
C CYS A 10 12.72 -7.36 -9.20
N ASP A 11 13.05 -8.12 -10.23
CA ASP A 11 14.36 -8.12 -10.88
C ASP A 11 14.40 -7.25 -12.15
N ALA A 12 13.35 -6.46 -12.37
CA ALA A 12 13.20 -5.56 -13.53
C ALA A 12 13.42 -6.25 -14.88
N CYS A 13 13.15 -7.56 -15.02
CA CYS A 13 13.34 -8.28 -16.28
C CYS A 13 12.39 -7.86 -17.43
N LEU A 14 11.39 -7.03 -17.14
CA LEU A 14 10.40 -6.50 -18.09
C LEU A 14 9.56 -7.53 -18.85
N SER A 15 9.54 -8.81 -18.43
CA SER A 15 8.72 -9.85 -19.07
C SER A 15 7.24 -9.49 -19.11
N CYS A 16 6.76 -8.78 -18.09
CA CYS A 16 5.38 -8.31 -17.98
C CYS A 16 4.98 -7.35 -19.09
N ARG A 17 5.91 -6.59 -19.69
CA ARG A 17 5.60 -5.70 -20.82
C ARG A 17 5.14 -6.45 -22.08
N LYS A 18 5.56 -7.71 -22.23
CA LYS A 18 5.17 -8.57 -23.36
C LYS A 18 3.98 -9.46 -23.02
N THR A 19 3.91 -9.95 -21.78
CA THR A 19 2.97 -11.00 -21.37
C THR A 19 1.78 -10.48 -20.56
N GLY A 20 1.86 -9.28 -20.01
CA GLY A 20 0.90 -8.78 -19.02
C GLY A 20 0.99 -9.47 -17.65
N GLU A 21 1.99 -10.34 -17.43
CA GLU A 21 2.12 -11.16 -16.21
C GLU A 21 3.54 -11.15 -15.66
N CYS A 22 3.67 -11.38 -14.35
CA CYS A 22 4.97 -11.58 -13.73
C CYS A 22 5.46 -13.01 -13.95
N ARG A 23 6.71 -13.19 -14.41
CA ARG A 23 7.31 -14.54 -14.57
C ARG A 23 7.68 -15.20 -13.25
N ILE A 24 7.90 -14.42 -12.19
CA ILE A 24 8.27 -14.93 -10.87
C ILE A 24 7.03 -15.60 -10.26
N LYS A 25 7.16 -16.88 -9.92
CA LYS A 25 6.09 -17.69 -9.33
C LYS A 25 6.27 -17.75 -7.81
N ASP A 26 5.35 -17.09 -7.11
CA ASP A 26 5.23 -16.97 -5.66
C ASP A 26 3.85 -16.38 -5.32
N ASP A 27 3.62 -15.94 -4.08
CA ASP A 27 2.31 -15.46 -3.62
C ASP A 27 1.85 -14.12 -4.26
N PHE A 28 2.71 -13.47 -5.06
CA PHE A 28 2.41 -12.17 -5.65
C PHE A 28 1.13 -12.17 -6.48
N GLN A 29 0.92 -13.19 -7.33
CA GLN A 29 -0.19 -13.18 -8.29
C GLN A 29 -1.54 -13.16 -7.58
N GLU A 30 -1.71 -13.98 -6.54
CA GLU A 30 -2.93 -14.03 -5.73
C GLU A 30 -3.25 -12.67 -5.10
N ILE A 31 -2.22 -11.97 -4.61
CA ILE A 31 -2.37 -10.65 -3.97
C ILE A 31 -2.66 -9.57 -5.02
N PHE A 32 -1.93 -9.59 -6.14
CA PHE A 32 -2.10 -8.64 -7.24
C PHE A 32 -3.50 -8.71 -7.85
N ASP A 33 -4.07 -9.90 -7.98
CA ASP A 33 -5.43 -10.08 -8.47
C ASP A 33 -6.47 -9.48 -7.51
N LYS A 34 -6.25 -9.61 -6.19
CA LYS A 34 -7.08 -8.94 -5.18
C LYS A 34 -6.95 -7.42 -5.25
N MET A 35 -5.73 -6.90 -5.42
CA MET A 35 -5.49 -5.46 -5.60
C MET A 35 -6.19 -4.92 -6.85
N THR A 36 -6.17 -5.69 -7.94
CA THR A 36 -6.82 -5.32 -9.21
C THR A 36 -8.34 -5.20 -9.06
N LYS A 37 -8.97 -6.15 -8.35
CA LYS A 37 -10.42 -6.20 -8.11
C LYS A 37 -10.89 -5.18 -7.06
N ALA A 38 -10.01 -4.68 -6.20
CA ALA A 38 -10.37 -3.78 -5.13
C ALA A 38 -10.68 -2.35 -5.63
N ASP A 39 -11.61 -1.69 -4.95
CA ASP A 39 -11.98 -0.29 -5.24
C ASP A 39 -11.10 0.72 -4.52
N GLY A 40 -10.59 0.29 -3.37
CA GLY A 40 -9.53 1.01 -2.70
C GLY A 40 -8.53 0.09 -2.03
N ILE A 41 -7.33 0.62 -1.85
CA ILE A 41 -6.16 -0.15 -1.38
C ILE A 41 -5.52 0.60 -0.21
N ILE A 42 -5.38 -0.10 0.91
CA ILE A 42 -4.57 0.35 2.05
C ILE A 42 -3.35 -0.55 2.12
N LEU A 43 -2.16 0.04 2.13
CA LEU A 43 -0.90 -0.67 2.33
C LEU A 43 -0.33 -0.28 3.69
N ALA A 44 -0.12 -1.25 4.57
CA ALA A 44 0.36 -1.00 5.92
C ALA A 44 1.70 -1.68 6.19
N SER A 45 2.66 -0.96 6.77
CA SER A 45 3.97 -1.50 7.13
C SER A 45 4.47 -0.94 8.46
N PRO A 46 5.15 -1.75 9.30
CA PRO A 46 6.00 -1.20 10.33
C PRO A 46 7.23 -0.51 9.71
N VAL A 47 7.84 0.39 10.47
CA VAL A 47 9.10 1.08 10.13
C VAL A 47 10.30 0.27 10.60
N TYR A 48 11.11 -0.20 9.65
CA TYR A 48 12.39 -0.88 9.92
C TYR A 48 13.53 0.02 9.42
N PHE A 49 14.35 0.52 10.36
CA PHE A 49 15.47 1.42 10.07
C PHE A 49 15.11 2.62 9.17
N GLY A 50 13.93 3.21 9.36
CA GLY A 50 13.46 4.36 8.57
C GLY A 50 12.85 4.01 7.21
N SER A 51 12.72 2.73 6.87
CA SER A 51 12.10 2.23 5.65
C SER A 51 10.90 1.33 5.93
N ALA A 52 10.04 1.16 4.93
CA ALA A 52 9.05 0.09 4.89
C ALA A 52 9.75 -1.29 4.86
N THR A 53 9.00 -2.33 5.20
CA THR A 53 9.49 -3.72 5.20
C THR A 53 9.88 -4.17 3.78
N PRO A 54 10.91 -5.02 3.63
CA PRO A 54 11.29 -5.56 2.33
C PRO A 54 10.14 -6.23 1.58
N GLN A 55 9.26 -6.94 2.30
CA GLN A 55 8.11 -7.66 1.74
C GLN A 55 7.10 -6.71 1.08
N ILE A 56 6.78 -5.58 1.72
CA ILE A 56 5.84 -4.62 1.11
C ILE A 56 6.49 -3.91 -0.09
N MET A 57 7.79 -3.61 -0.01
CA MET A 57 8.52 -3.02 -1.13
C MET A 57 8.60 -3.98 -2.32
N ALA A 58 8.85 -5.26 -2.09
CA ALA A 58 8.84 -6.29 -3.13
C ALA A 58 7.47 -6.38 -3.83
N LEU A 59 6.38 -6.34 -3.06
CA LEU A 59 5.02 -6.29 -3.58
C LEU A 59 4.79 -5.06 -4.48
N ILE A 60 5.03 -3.85 -3.97
CA ILE A 60 4.70 -2.63 -4.72
C ILE A 60 5.59 -2.40 -5.93
N HIS A 61 6.86 -2.83 -5.89
CA HIS A 61 7.74 -2.77 -7.05
C HIS A 61 7.20 -3.65 -8.18
N ARG A 62 6.87 -4.91 -7.88
CA ARG A 62 6.30 -5.82 -8.89
C ARG A 62 4.93 -5.34 -9.37
N ALA A 63 4.08 -4.90 -8.45
CA ALA A 63 2.75 -4.38 -8.79
C ALA A 63 2.83 -3.16 -9.71
N GLY A 64 3.78 -2.24 -9.49
CA GLY A 64 3.98 -1.07 -10.34
C GLY A 64 4.37 -1.43 -11.78
N TYR A 65 5.32 -2.36 -11.97
CA TYR A 65 5.72 -2.83 -13.29
C TYR A 65 4.60 -3.57 -14.03
N VAL A 66 3.89 -4.47 -13.35
CA VAL A 66 2.80 -5.24 -13.97
C VAL A 66 1.62 -4.33 -14.28
N SER A 67 1.25 -3.42 -13.37
CA SER A 67 0.20 -2.42 -13.62
C SER A 67 0.52 -1.54 -14.82
N GLY A 68 1.74 -1.00 -14.91
CA GLY A 68 2.18 -0.21 -16.06
C GLY A 68 2.11 -0.99 -17.37
N ALA A 69 2.51 -2.26 -17.36
CA ALA A 69 2.41 -3.14 -18.53
C ALA A 69 0.95 -3.46 -18.93
N LYS A 70 0.02 -3.45 -17.98
CA LYS A 70 -1.42 -3.69 -18.19
C LYS A 70 -2.22 -2.39 -18.37
N GLY A 71 -1.58 -1.28 -18.73
CA GLY A 71 -2.26 -0.03 -19.01
C GLY A 71 -2.73 0.72 -17.75
N ARG A 72 -1.93 0.71 -16.68
CA ARG A 72 -2.17 1.45 -15.42
C ARG A 72 -3.46 1.04 -14.72
N ILE A 73 -3.59 -0.25 -14.40
CA ILE A 73 -4.82 -0.83 -13.81
C ILE A 73 -5.22 -0.25 -12.44
N PHE A 74 -4.32 0.46 -11.76
CA PHE A 74 -4.60 1.12 -10.49
C PHE A 74 -5.04 2.58 -10.64
N GLU A 75 -5.07 3.11 -11.86
CA GLU A 75 -5.50 4.49 -12.14
C GLU A 75 -6.90 4.74 -11.53
N ASN A 76 -7.07 5.90 -10.89
CA ASN A 76 -8.30 6.35 -10.24
C ASN A 76 -8.79 5.50 -9.05
N LYS A 77 -8.10 4.43 -8.65
CA LYS A 77 -8.40 3.73 -7.39
C LYS A 77 -8.07 4.63 -6.20
N VAL A 78 -8.84 4.50 -5.13
CA VAL A 78 -8.63 5.29 -3.91
C VAL A 78 -7.71 4.55 -2.95
N GLY A 79 -6.69 5.18 -2.39
CA GLY A 79 -5.81 4.44 -1.48
C GLY A 79 -4.74 5.26 -0.79
N GLY A 80 -3.97 4.62 0.06
CA GLY A 80 -2.80 5.24 0.67
C GLY A 80 -2.11 4.36 1.69
N PRO A 81 -0.93 4.78 2.16
CA PRO A 81 -0.17 4.02 3.14
C PRO A 81 -0.67 4.28 4.57
N ILE A 82 -0.46 3.29 5.44
CA ILE A 82 -0.49 3.44 6.90
C ILE A 82 0.84 2.94 7.45
N VAL A 83 1.50 3.71 8.32
CA VAL A 83 2.83 3.38 8.83
C VAL A 83 2.83 3.28 10.34
N ILE A 84 3.47 2.24 10.88
CA ILE A 84 3.57 2.03 12.33
C ILE A 84 5.03 2.14 12.76
N ALA A 85 5.33 3.08 13.65
CA ALA A 85 6.67 3.30 14.17
C ALA A 85 6.72 3.13 15.69
N ARG A 86 7.90 2.81 16.25
CA ARG A 86 8.08 2.94 17.70
C ARG A 86 8.31 4.40 18.12
N ARG A 87 9.12 5.15 17.36
CA ARG A 87 9.53 6.54 17.68
C ARG A 87 9.82 7.40 16.45
N ALA A 88 10.62 6.90 15.52
CA ALA A 88 11.18 7.68 14.41
C ALA A 88 11.15 6.91 13.08
N GLY A 89 11.42 7.61 11.97
CA GLY A 89 11.50 7.04 10.62
C GLY A 89 10.17 6.97 9.86
N GLN A 90 9.06 7.28 10.53
CA GLN A 90 7.71 7.22 9.98
C GLN A 90 7.52 8.12 8.76
N ASN A 91 8.09 9.32 8.73
CA ASN A 91 7.87 10.27 7.62
C ASN A 91 8.50 9.75 6.32
N PHE A 92 9.73 9.23 6.40
CA PHE A 92 10.42 8.67 5.24
C PHE A 92 9.74 7.40 4.74
N THR A 93 9.36 6.50 5.64
CA THR A 93 8.61 5.29 5.29
C THR A 93 7.24 5.61 4.68
N PHE A 94 6.53 6.59 5.24
CA PHE A 94 5.24 7.05 4.72
C PHE A 94 5.40 7.63 3.31
N ALA A 95 6.37 8.52 3.10
CA ALA A 95 6.65 9.11 1.79
C ALA A 95 7.08 8.04 0.76
N GLN A 96 7.97 7.13 1.14
CA GLN A 96 8.43 6.01 0.31
C GLN A 96 7.25 5.18 -0.21
N MET A 97 6.31 4.81 0.67
CA MET A 97 5.12 4.06 0.28
C MET A 97 4.12 4.93 -0.49
N LEU A 98 3.98 6.21 -0.15
CA LEU A 98 3.08 7.16 -0.81
C LEU A 98 3.40 7.32 -2.29
N PHE A 99 4.69 7.33 -2.66
CA PHE A 99 5.12 7.48 -4.05
C PHE A 99 4.57 6.38 -4.97
N PHE A 100 4.33 5.17 -4.47
CA PHE A 100 3.66 4.13 -5.26
C PHE A 100 2.26 4.57 -5.70
N PHE A 101 1.45 5.08 -4.77
CA PHE A 101 0.08 5.52 -5.07
C PHE A 101 0.08 6.66 -6.09
N LEU A 102 0.92 7.67 -5.88
CA LEU A 102 1.03 8.82 -6.78
C LEU A 102 1.51 8.39 -8.18
N HIS A 103 2.53 7.54 -8.25
CA HIS A 103 3.05 7.05 -9.52
C HIS A 103 2.00 6.23 -10.30
N GLN A 104 1.17 5.47 -9.59
CA GLN A 104 0.11 4.64 -10.16
C GLN A 104 -1.18 5.41 -10.49
N GLY A 105 -1.21 6.75 -10.32
CA GLY A 105 -2.40 7.56 -10.62
C GLY A 105 -3.58 7.27 -9.68
N MET A 106 -3.27 6.81 -8.47
CA MET A 106 -4.27 6.57 -7.44
C MET A 106 -4.63 7.88 -6.73
N ILE A 107 -5.87 7.98 -6.28
CA ILE A 107 -6.34 9.12 -5.50
C ILE A 107 -6.06 8.86 -4.03
N VAL A 108 -5.21 9.70 -3.43
CA VAL A 108 -4.85 9.60 -2.00
C VAL A 108 -5.65 10.61 -1.19
N PRO A 109 -6.72 10.19 -0.49
CA PRO A 109 -7.44 11.11 0.37
C PRO A 109 -6.59 11.43 1.60
N GLY A 110 -6.67 12.68 2.08
CA GLY A 110 -6.12 13.02 3.38
C GLY A 110 -6.88 12.35 4.53
N SER A 111 -6.42 12.56 5.77
CA SER A 111 -7.14 12.18 6.99
C SER A 111 -7.25 13.39 7.93
N THR A 112 -7.35 13.17 9.24
CA THR A 112 -7.18 14.20 10.26
C THR A 112 -5.71 14.62 10.37
N TYR A 113 -4.79 13.67 10.16
CA TYR A 113 -3.35 13.88 10.12
C TYR A 113 -2.69 12.88 9.15
N TRP A 114 -1.36 12.80 9.09
CA TRP A 114 -0.68 11.74 8.34
C TRP A 114 -1.02 10.36 8.92
N ASN A 115 -1.25 9.36 8.06
CA ASN A 115 -1.70 8.02 8.49
C ASN A 115 -0.56 7.22 9.15
N ILE A 116 -0.18 7.66 10.33
CA ILE A 116 0.92 7.16 11.11
C ILE A 116 0.38 6.81 12.49
N ALA A 117 0.81 5.68 13.02
CA ALA A 117 0.52 5.27 14.39
C ALA A 117 1.78 4.77 15.09
N PHE A 118 1.74 4.71 16.42
CA PHE A 118 2.88 4.36 17.25
C PHE A 118 2.65 3.08 18.05
N GLY A 119 3.65 2.21 18.09
CA GLY A 119 3.63 0.97 18.87
C GLY A 119 4.95 0.20 18.77
N ARG A 120 5.41 -0.39 19.89
CA ARG A 120 6.62 -1.22 19.90
C ARG A 120 6.27 -2.69 19.65
N ASP A 121 5.42 -3.23 20.50
CA ASP A 121 5.06 -4.63 20.50
C ASP A 121 3.67 -4.83 19.88
N LYS A 122 3.36 -6.08 19.50
CA LYS A 122 2.06 -6.41 18.91
C LYS A 122 0.96 -6.05 19.89
N GLY A 123 0.09 -5.13 19.48
CA GLY A 123 -1.03 -4.64 20.28
C GLY A 123 -0.79 -3.27 20.93
N ASP A 124 0.45 -2.77 21.01
CA ASP A 124 0.71 -1.45 21.58
C ASP A 124 0.05 -0.30 20.82
N VAL A 125 -0.13 -0.47 19.49
CA VAL A 125 -0.83 0.51 18.65
C VAL A 125 -2.27 0.74 19.11
N LEU A 126 -2.86 -0.18 19.90
CA LEU A 126 -4.18 0.01 20.48
C LEU A 126 -4.23 1.13 21.53
N LYS A 127 -3.08 1.51 22.08
CA LYS A 127 -2.92 2.60 23.06
C LYS A 127 -2.70 3.96 22.39
N ASP A 128 -2.43 3.99 21.08
CA ASP A 128 -2.28 5.22 20.30
C ASP A 128 -3.64 5.69 19.77
N GLU A 129 -4.38 6.40 20.63
CA GLU A 129 -5.72 6.87 20.31
C GLU A 129 -5.75 7.80 19.10
N GLU A 130 -4.77 8.69 18.95
CA GLU A 130 -4.67 9.63 17.84
C GLU A 130 -4.37 8.91 16.51
N GLY A 131 -3.40 7.99 16.52
CA GLY A 131 -3.07 7.17 15.35
C GLY A 131 -4.26 6.32 14.89
N LEU A 132 -4.99 5.71 15.84
CA LEU A 132 -6.21 4.97 15.54
C LEU A 132 -7.33 5.86 15.02
N ALA A 133 -7.53 7.04 15.60
CA ALA A 133 -8.54 8.00 15.15
C ALA A 133 -8.23 8.48 13.72
N THR A 134 -6.96 8.75 13.43
CA THR A 134 -6.46 9.14 12.11
C THR A 134 -6.65 8.01 11.09
N ALA A 135 -6.28 6.77 11.42
CA ALA A 135 -6.49 5.62 10.53
C ALA A 135 -8.00 5.36 10.26
N ARG A 136 -8.86 5.50 11.27
CA ARG A 136 -10.31 5.38 11.09
C ARG A 136 -10.88 6.49 10.21
N ASN A 137 -10.45 7.74 10.40
CA ASN A 137 -10.92 8.85 9.57
C ASN A 137 -10.45 8.70 8.11
N PHE A 138 -9.23 8.21 7.90
CA PHE A 138 -8.70 7.90 6.57
C PHE A 138 -9.59 6.88 5.86
N ALA A 139 -9.89 5.75 6.52
CA ALA A 139 -10.77 4.72 5.99
C ALA A 139 -12.19 5.27 5.68
N ARG A 140 -12.76 6.11 6.56
CA ARG A 140 -14.06 6.75 6.31
C ARG A 140 -14.04 7.65 5.06
N LYS A 141 -13.00 8.48 4.91
CA LYS A 141 -12.82 9.34 3.74
C LYS A 141 -12.63 8.51 2.46
N MET A 142 -11.87 7.41 2.52
CA MET A 142 -11.75 6.49 1.40
C MET A 142 -13.10 5.92 0.97
N VAL A 143 -13.88 5.38 1.91
CA VAL A 143 -15.20 4.81 1.62
C VAL A 143 -16.15 5.86 1.06
N TRP A 144 -16.19 7.05 1.67
CA TRP A 144 -16.98 8.17 1.17
C TRP A 144 -16.60 8.54 -0.27
N LEU A 145 -15.31 8.64 -0.57
CA LEU A 145 -14.82 9.00 -1.89
C LEU A 145 -15.11 7.91 -2.93
N ILE A 146 -14.90 6.63 -2.58
CA ILE A 146 -15.23 5.49 -3.44
C ILE A 146 -16.71 5.51 -3.82
N LYS A 147 -17.61 5.74 -2.85
CA LYS A 147 -19.06 5.89 -3.10
C LYS A 147 -19.36 7.02 -4.08
N LYS A 148 -18.70 8.17 -3.93
CA LYS A 148 -18.87 9.31 -4.83
C LYS A 148 -18.37 9.05 -6.25
N ILE A 149 -17.23 8.37 -6.40
CA ILE A 149 -16.67 8.05 -7.71
C ILE A 149 -17.50 6.97 -8.42
N LYS A 150 -18.03 5.99 -7.67
CA LYS A 150 -18.74 4.84 -8.24
C LYS A 150 -20.27 4.98 -8.35
N GLY A 151 -20.86 5.96 -7.69
CA GLY A 151 -22.29 6.26 -7.82
C GLY A 151 -23.24 5.33 -7.07
N PHE A 152 -22.87 4.85 -5.88
CA PHE A 152 -23.76 4.10 -4.98
C PHE A 152 -23.79 4.67 -3.56
#